data_AF-A0A2S6HWE4-F1
#
_entry.id   AF-A0A2S6HWE4-F1
#
_cell.length_a   1.000
_cell.length_b   1.000
_cell.length_c   1.000
_cell.angle_alpha   90.00
_cell.angle_beta   90.00
_cell.angle_gamma   90.00
#
_symmetry.space_group_name_H-M   'P 1'
#
loop_
_entity.id
_entity.type
_entity.pdbx_description
1 polymer ?
#
loop_
_entity_poly.entity_id
_entity_poly.type
_entity_poly.pdbx_seq_one_letter_code
_entity_poly.pdbx_strand_id
1 'polypeptide(L)' 'MSGMISLTNEELNLVKGGACNSDYGYYFCCPSSKKKFQDNVKKYKDSDYEKAKKYIQFVYECCDL' A
#
# COMPACT_ATOMS: atom_id res chain seq x y z
N MET A 1 13.43 11.31 -14.78
CA MET A 1 11.95 11.28 -14.74
C MET A 1 11.55 10.12 -13.83
N SER A 2 11.33 10.37 -12.54
CA SER A 2 10.85 9.34 -11.61
C SER A 2 9.33 9.37 -11.62
N GLY A 3 8.73 8.36 -12.26
CA GLY A 3 7.29 8.17 -12.29
C GLY A 3 6.77 7.97 -10.87
N MET A 4 6.22 9.04 -10.29
CA MET A 4 5.35 8.93 -9.13
C MET A 4 4.08 8.25 -9.59
N ILE A 5 3.83 7.04 -9.09
CA ILE A 5 2.53 6.39 -9.19
C ILE A 5 1.57 7.22 -8.33
N SER A 6 0.84 8.12 -8.98
CA SER A 6 -0.20 8.92 -8.34
C SER A 6 -1.53 8.19 -8.48
N LEU A 7 -1.91 7.45 -7.45
CA LEU A 7 -3.27 6.94 -7.27
C LEU A 7 -4.28 8.09 -7.22
N THR A 8 -5.38 7.95 -7.94
CA THR A 8 -6.46 8.93 -8.01
C THR A 8 -7.28 8.93 -6.71
N ASN A 9 -7.96 10.03 -6.41
CA ASN A 9 -8.73 10.17 -5.15
C ASN A 9 -9.94 9.22 -5.03
N GLU A 10 -10.43 8.65 -6.14
CA GLU A 10 -11.54 7.69 -6.15
C GLU A 10 -11.11 6.31 -5.67
N GLU A 11 -9.98 5.81 -6.17
CA GLU A 11 -9.34 4.56 -5.73
C GLU A 11 -9.17 4.59 -4.18
N LEU A 12 -8.73 5.72 -3.64
CA LEU A 12 -8.46 5.90 -2.20
C LEU A 12 -9.67 5.85 -1.25
N ASN A 13 -10.91 5.93 -1.77
CA ASN A 13 -12.14 5.79 -0.96
C ASN A 13 -12.64 4.34 -0.86
N LEU A 14 -12.10 3.42 -1.68
CA LEU A 14 -12.55 2.02 -1.73
C LEU A 14 -11.80 1.10 -0.75
N VAL A 15 -10.77 1.59 -0.07
CA VAL A 15 -9.94 0.75 0.80
C VAL A 15 -10.73 0.30 2.04
N LYS A 16 -11.37 -0.86 1.94
CA LYS A 16 -11.98 -1.57 3.07
C LYS A 16 -10.87 -2.08 3.97
N GLY A 17 -10.41 -1.24 4.89
CA GLY A 17 -9.42 -1.63 5.89
C GLY A 17 -9.88 -2.87 6.66
N GLY A 18 -8.94 -3.78 6.95
CA GLY A 18 -9.20 -4.97 7.76
C GLY A 18 -8.77 -6.29 7.13
N ALA A 19 -8.58 -6.34 5.81
CA ALA A 19 -7.96 -7.49 5.16
C ALA A 19 -6.44 -7.45 5.32
N CYS A 20 -5.86 -8.48 5.90
CA CYS A 20 -4.41 -8.66 5.98
C CYS A 20 -4.03 -9.98 5.33
N ASN A 21 -2.95 -9.98 4.56
CA ASN A 21 -2.43 -11.18 3.95
C ASN A 21 -0.91 -11.25 4.09
N SER A 22 -0.40 -12.48 4.07
CA SER A 22 1.03 -12.74 4.00
C SER A 22 1.42 -12.95 2.55
N ASP A 23 1.84 -11.88 1.89
CA ASP A 23 2.22 -11.87 0.47
C ASP A 23 3.67 -11.44 0.31
N TYR A 24 4.34 -11.98 -0.70
CA TYR A 24 5.74 -11.66 -1.01
C TYR A 24 6.72 -11.88 0.16
N GLY A 25 6.38 -12.77 1.11
CA GLY A 25 7.17 -13.01 2.33
C GLY A 25 6.99 -11.94 3.42
N TYR A 26 6.04 -11.02 3.27
CA TYR A 26 5.73 -9.97 4.24
C TYR A 26 4.27 -10.04 4.67
N TYR A 27 4.02 -9.72 5.94
CA TYR A 27 2.66 -9.51 6.44
C TYR A 27 2.22 -8.08 6.16
N PHE A 28 1.22 -7.92 5.28
CA PHE A 28 0.66 -6.63 4.91
C PHE A 28 -0.84 -6.57 5.21
N CYS A 29 -1.29 -5.37 5.54
CA CYS A 29 -2.70 -5.09 5.79
C CYS A 29 -3.18 -3.96 4.91
N CYS A 30 -4.40 -4.12 4.39
CA CYS A 30 -5.09 -3.09 3.64
C CYS A 30 -5.23 -1.84 4.51
N PRO A 31 -4.74 -0.69 4.03
CA PRO A 31 -4.76 0.53 4.83
C PRO A 31 -6.20 0.98 5.03
N SER A 32 -6.56 1.34 6.26
CA SER A 32 -7.92 1.79 6.58
C SER A 32 -8.21 3.24 6.14
N SER A 33 -7.26 3.91 5.49
CA SER A 33 -7.37 5.29 4.97
C SER A 33 -6.14 5.66 4.13
N LYS A 34 -6.28 6.66 3.25
CA LYS A 34 -5.17 7.26 2.47
C LYS A 34 -3.96 7.63 3.34
N LYS A 35 -4.20 8.24 4.50
CA LYS A 35 -3.14 8.66 5.41
C LYS A 35 -2.32 7.45 5.90
N LYS A 36 -3.00 6.38 6.35
CA LYS A 36 -2.32 5.15 6.77
C LYS A 36 -1.54 4.49 5.64
N PHE A 37 -2.07 4.50 4.41
CA PHE A 37 -1.33 4.01 3.25
C PHE A 37 -0.01 4.76 3.07
N GLN A 38 -0.07 6.10 3.04
CA GLN A 38 1.11 6.95 2.86
C GLN A 38 2.12 6.79 4.01
N ASP A 39 1.66 6.73 5.25
CA ASP A 39 2.51 6.48 6.43
C ASP A 39 3.21 5.11 6.34
N ASN A 40 2.49 4.06 5.95
CA ASN A 40 3.05 2.71 5.78
C ASN A 40 4.07 2.66 4.64
N VAL A 41 3.75 3.23 3.47
CA VAL A 41 4.68 3.32 2.33
C VAL A 41 5.95 4.05 2.74
N LYS A 42 5.84 5.20 3.43
CA LYS A 42 7.00 5.96 3.90
C LYS A 42 7.83 5.15 4.89
N LYS A 43 7.19 4.52 5.88
CA LYS A 43 7.84 3.67 6.87
C LYS A 43 8.58 2.50 6.22
N TYR A 44 7.97 1.83 5.26
CA TYR A 44 8.63 0.74 4.54
C TYR A 44 9.76 1.28 3.67
N LYS A 45 9.57 2.40 2.98
CA LYS A 45 10.61 3.00 2.13
C LYS A 45 11.88 3.35 2.91
N ASP A 46 11.75 3.86 4.13
CA ASP A 46 12.87 4.16 5.03
C ASP A 46 13.58 2.90 5.53
N SER A 47 12.84 1.81 5.72
CA SER A 47 13.38 0.55 6.23
C SER A 47 13.97 -0.33 5.13
N ASP A 48 13.21 -0.53 4.04
CA ASP A 48 13.50 -1.43 2.94
C ASP A 48 12.66 -1.02 1.71
N TYR A 49 13.34 -0.56 0.67
CA TYR A 49 12.69 -0.04 -0.52
C TYR A 49 11.88 -1.11 -1.28
N GLU A 50 12.33 -2.37 -1.28
CA GLU A 50 11.63 -3.47 -1.95
C GLU A 50 10.34 -3.84 -1.19
N LYS A 51 10.38 -3.83 0.14
CA LYS A 51 9.18 -3.98 0.97
C LYS A 51 8.13 -2.91 0.68
N ALA A 52 8.55 -1.67 0.45
CA ALA A 52 7.64 -0.58 0.10
C ALA A 52 6.95 -0.82 -1.25
N LYS A 53 7.69 -1.27 -2.27
CA LYS A 53 7.10 -1.64 -3.57
C LYS A 53 6.10 -2.79 -3.43
N LYS A 54 6.46 -3.83 -2.69
CA LYS A 54 5.57 -4.99 -2.45
C LYS A 54 4.32 -4.62 -1.68
N TYR A 55 4.42 -3.70 -0.71
CA TYR A 55 3.25 -3.17 -0.02
C TYR A 55 2.31 -2.44 -0.99
N ILE A 56 2.83 -1.57 -1.86
CA ILE A 56 2.01 -0.88 -2.85
C ILE A 56 1.31 -1.90 -3.76
N GLN A 57 2.04 -2.90 -4.26
CA GLN A 57 1.50 -3.95 -5.11
C GLN A 57 0.38 -4.75 -4.40
N PHE A 58 0.61 -5.19 -3.16
CA PHE A 58 -0.39 -5.84 -2.32
C PHE A 58 -1.65 -4.99 -2.17
N VAL A 59 -1.48 -3.67 -1.98
CA VAL A 59 -2.60 -2.76 -1.79
C VAL A 59 -3.48 -2.67 -3.05
N TYR A 60 -2.90 -2.66 -4.25
CA TYR A 60 -3.66 -2.74 -5.51
C TYR A 60 -4.32 -4.11 -5.72
N GLU A 61 -3.60 -5.20 -5.44
CA GLU A 61 -4.06 -6.56 -5.75
C GLU A 61 -5.10 -7.10 -4.76
N CYS A 62 -4.99 -6.76 -3.47
CA CYS A 62 -5.80 -7.34 -2.40
C CYS A 62 -6.79 -6.37 -1.74
N CYS A 63 -6.64 -5.06 -1.95
CA CYS A 63 -7.50 -4.06 -1.30
C CYS A 63 -8.48 -3.37 -2.23
N ASP A 64 -8.65 -3.90 -3.45
CA ASP A 64 -9.52 -3.35 -4.52
C ASP A 64 -9.28 -1.85 -4.73
N LEU A 65 -8.00 -1.50 -4.92
CA LEU A 65 -7.56 -0.14 -5.27
C LEU A 65 -7.36 -0.03 -6.77
#